data_AF-A0A822G503-F1
#
_entry.id   AF-A0A822G503-F1
#
_cell.length_a   1.000
_cell.length_b   1.000
_cell.length_c   1.000
_cell.angle_alpha   90.00
_cell.angle_beta   90.00
_cell.angle_gamma   90.00
#
_symmetry.space_group_name_H-M   'P 1'
#
loop_
_entity.id
_entity.type
_entity.pdbx_description
1 polymer ?
#
loop_
_entity_poly.entity_id
_entity_poly.type
_entity_poly.pdbx_seq_one_letter_code
_entity_poly.pdbx_strand_id
1 'polypeptide(L)'
;LIIYLLEEKTNPYIEFLRSIKSIPKWCLYSNDKYPRQLIDKMKKHLNKYNQSRNKFLNYTNDHFQWAYYTINTRCVHFDMEISSKDQDDNLCLIPYLDFVNHSIEPNTISKFNSLTRSYEIHTIKSINYNEQITFLYNPHSNIDLFIEYGFVLLINPYNQLNIEYELEQLLSNEQIQIIKSFNYWNSLEFYSGNNDISWTIIKTIELYSNQYNWSPYDDLSIKNKYKFNDNIKQFLIIVKQNIEKDFQQWTTNYCIQEKNILYKDFLTIIHDTSIVIQKYI
;
A
#
# COMPACT_ATOMS: atom_id res chain seq x y z
N LEU A 1 -4.23 12.05 21.21
CA LEU A 1 -4.04 12.93 20.04
C LEU A 1 -5.33 13.59 19.53
N ILE A 2 -6.41 12.86 19.24
CA ILE A 2 -7.66 13.47 18.69
C ILE A 2 -8.20 14.60 19.58
N ILE A 3 -8.35 14.36 20.88
CA ILE A 3 -8.81 15.37 21.85
C ILE A 3 -7.91 16.60 21.80
N TYR A 4 -6.60 16.42 21.88
CA TYR A 4 -5.61 17.49 21.78
C TYR A 4 -5.79 18.35 20.52
N LEU A 5 -5.93 17.74 19.33
CA LEU A 5 -6.16 18.47 18.08
C LEU A 5 -7.48 19.26 18.06
N LEU A 6 -8.51 18.79 18.77
CA LEU A 6 -9.85 19.38 18.77
C LEU A 6 -10.03 20.46 19.85
N GLU A 7 -9.35 20.34 20.98
CA GLU A 7 -9.55 21.20 22.15
C GLU A 7 -8.48 22.31 22.25
N GLU A 8 -7.23 22.06 21.84
CA GLU A 8 -6.14 23.04 21.89
C GLU A 8 -6.11 23.96 20.65
N LYS A 9 -7.25 24.56 20.31
CA LYS A 9 -7.44 25.28 19.05
C LYS A 9 -6.52 26.48 18.83
N THR A 10 -6.00 27.09 19.90
CA THR A 10 -5.11 28.26 19.86
C THR A 10 -3.64 27.88 19.72
N ASN A 11 -3.31 26.58 19.69
CA ASN A 11 -1.94 26.13 19.50
C ASN A 11 -1.48 26.44 18.05
N PRO A 12 -0.37 27.17 17.84
CA PRO A 12 0.11 27.52 16.49
C PRO A 12 0.36 26.32 15.58
N TYR A 13 0.79 25.18 16.14
CA TYR A 13 0.96 23.95 15.38
C TYR A 13 -0.39 23.40 14.88
N ILE A 14 -1.44 23.48 15.70
CA ILE A 14 -2.79 23.07 15.30
C ILE A 14 -3.36 24.02 14.25
N GLU A 15 -3.13 25.32 14.38
CA GLU A 15 -3.51 26.30 13.33
C GLU A 15 -2.83 25.97 12.00
N PHE A 16 -1.52 25.67 12.02
CA PHE A 16 -0.82 25.20 10.84
C PHE A 16 -1.45 23.92 10.27
N LEU A 17 -1.72 22.91 11.10
CA LEU A 17 -2.35 21.66 10.67
C LEU A 17 -3.76 21.84 10.09
N ARG A 18 -4.47 22.93 10.45
CA ARG A 18 -5.76 23.28 9.84
C ARG A 18 -5.62 23.95 8.48
N SER A 19 -4.48 24.57 8.20
CA SER A 19 -4.19 25.24 6.91
C SER A 19 -3.88 24.27 5.78
N ILE A 20 -3.59 23.00 6.12
CA ILE A 20 -3.22 21.95 5.17
C ILE A 20 -4.36 20.97 4.94
N LYS A 21 -4.39 20.36 3.75
CA LYS A 21 -5.35 19.32 3.42
C LYS A 21 -4.85 17.96 3.90
N SER A 22 -5.51 17.37 4.89
CA SER A 22 -5.16 16.04 5.44
C SER A 22 -6.12 14.93 5.02
N ILE A 23 -7.36 15.25 4.63
CA ILE A 23 -8.37 14.24 4.29
C ILE A 23 -8.13 13.71 2.86
N PRO A 24 -7.85 12.40 2.68
CA PRO A 24 -7.75 11.78 1.37
C PRO A 24 -9.05 11.95 0.58
N LYS A 25 -8.94 12.30 -0.71
CA LYS A 25 -10.11 12.61 -1.54
C LYS A 25 -11.10 11.45 -1.64
N TRP A 26 -10.61 10.20 -1.67
CA TRP A 26 -11.46 9.02 -1.81
C TRP A 26 -12.46 8.87 -0.66
N CYS A 27 -12.12 9.37 0.54
CA CYS A 27 -12.97 9.30 1.72
C CYS A 27 -14.24 10.16 1.59
N LEU A 28 -14.21 11.17 0.71
CA LEU A 28 -15.35 12.05 0.46
C LEU A 28 -16.33 11.44 -0.56
N TYR A 29 -15.93 10.37 -1.26
CA TYR A 29 -16.67 9.77 -2.37
C TYR A 29 -16.68 8.24 -2.25
N SER A 30 -17.20 7.73 -1.12
CA SER A 30 -17.23 6.30 -0.80
C SER A 30 -18.14 5.45 -1.69
N ASN A 31 -18.96 6.07 -2.55
CA ASN A 31 -19.91 5.38 -3.43
C ASN A 31 -19.33 5.02 -4.81
N ASP A 32 -18.09 5.41 -5.09
CA ASP A 32 -17.44 5.06 -6.35
C ASP A 32 -17.18 3.55 -6.43
N LYS A 33 -17.26 3.00 -7.65
CA LYS A 33 -16.93 1.59 -7.92
C LYS A 33 -15.40 1.41 -7.98
N TYR A 34 -14.75 1.46 -6.83
CA TYR A 34 -13.29 1.31 -6.75
C TYR A 34 -12.84 -0.07 -7.29
N PRO A 35 -11.67 -0.15 -7.95
CA PRO A 35 -11.06 -1.41 -8.37
C PRO A 35 -10.87 -2.38 -7.22
N ARG A 36 -10.99 -3.70 -7.48
CA ARG A 36 -10.87 -4.74 -6.43
C ARG A 36 -9.56 -4.63 -5.65
N GLN A 37 -8.48 -4.28 -6.34
CA GLN A 37 -7.14 -4.04 -5.76
C GLN A 37 -7.12 -3.00 -4.62
N LEU A 38 -8.11 -2.11 -4.53
CA LEU A 38 -8.22 -1.12 -3.46
C LEU A 38 -9.20 -1.53 -2.35
N ILE A 39 -10.20 -2.35 -2.68
CA ILE A 39 -11.40 -2.55 -1.84
C ILE A 39 -11.05 -3.06 -0.45
N ASP A 40 -10.22 -4.09 -0.32
CA ASP A 40 -9.99 -4.70 0.99
C ASP A 40 -9.13 -3.82 1.90
N LYS A 41 -8.13 -3.12 1.34
CA LYS A 41 -7.39 -2.10 2.09
C LYS A 41 -8.30 -0.93 2.51
N MET A 42 -9.16 -0.45 1.62
CA MET A 42 -10.13 0.61 1.95
C MET A 42 -11.13 0.17 3.03
N LYS A 43 -11.65 -1.06 2.95
CA LYS A 43 -12.54 -1.62 3.99
C LYS A 43 -11.83 -1.72 5.33
N LYS A 44 -10.59 -2.20 5.35
CA LYS A 44 -9.77 -2.29 6.55
C LYS A 44 -9.53 -0.91 7.16
N HIS A 45 -9.21 0.08 6.33
CA HIS A 45 -9.06 1.47 6.74
C HIS A 45 -10.37 2.03 7.33
N LEU A 46 -11.49 1.89 6.63
CA LEU A 46 -12.80 2.37 7.09
C LEU A 46 -13.25 1.69 8.39
N ASN A 47 -12.94 0.40 8.57
CA ASN A 47 -13.22 -0.29 9.82
C ASN A 47 -12.46 0.35 11.01
N LYS A 48 -11.16 0.63 10.85
CA LYS A 48 -10.38 1.35 11.87
C LYS A 48 -10.93 2.76 12.12
N TYR A 49 -11.27 3.49 11.07
CA TYR A 49 -11.89 4.81 11.17
C TYR A 49 -13.19 4.76 11.99
N ASN A 50 -14.08 3.81 11.69
CA ASN A 50 -15.36 3.65 12.39
C ASN A 50 -15.18 3.21 13.85
N GLN A 51 -14.24 2.31 14.12
CA GLN A 51 -13.89 1.91 15.48
C GLN A 51 -13.41 3.10 16.31
N SER A 52 -12.57 3.96 15.73
CA SER A 52 -12.14 5.21 16.38
C SER A 52 -13.32 6.19 16.53
N ARG A 53 -14.13 6.39 15.48
CA ARG A 53 -15.30 7.29 15.48
C ARG A 53 -16.25 7.01 16.63
N ASN A 54 -16.47 5.73 16.95
CA ASN A 54 -17.34 5.29 18.04
C ASN A 54 -16.86 5.73 19.43
N LYS A 55 -15.57 6.03 19.60
CA LYS A 55 -15.01 6.53 20.86
C LYS A 55 -15.20 8.05 21.03
N PHE A 56 -15.60 8.77 19.98
CA PHE A 56 -15.61 10.24 19.92
C PHE A 56 -16.98 10.79 19.47
N LEU A 57 -18.08 10.19 19.93
CA LEU A 57 -19.46 10.54 19.54
C LEU A 57 -19.86 11.98 19.87
N ASN A 58 -19.20 12.60 20.85
CA ASN A 58 -19.41 13.98 21.28
C ASN A 58 -18.92 15.03 20.27
N TYR A 59 -18.06 14.67 19.31
CA TYR A 59 -17.58 15.59 18.27
C TYR A 59 -18.37 15.42 16.96
N THR A 60 -18.50 16.50 16.20
CA THR A 60 -19.12 16.48 14.86
C THR A 60 -18.30 15.62 13.90
N ASN A 61 -18.94 15.11 12.85
CA ASN A 61 -18.27 14.29 11.85
C ASN A 61 -17.09 15.02 11.20
N ASP A 62 -17.27 16.29 10.82
CA ASP A 62 -16.22 17.08 10.17
C ASP A 62 -14.99 17.27 11.07
N HIS A 63 -15.21 17.58 12.35
CA HIS A 63 -14.13 17.74 13.32
C HIS A 63 -13.38 16.42 13.54
N PHE A 64 -14.11 15.34 13.78
CA PHE A 64 -13.50 14.03 13.99
C PHE A 64 -12.73 13.59 12.73
N GLN A 65 -13.31 13.74 11.55
CA GLN A 65 -12.70 13.34 10.29
C GLN A 65 -11.38 14.10 10.06
N TRP A 66 -11.38 15.43 10.24
CA TRP A 66 -10.16 16.22 10.15
C TRP A 66 -9.10 15.74 11.16
N ALA A 67 -9.46 15.53 12.43
CA ALA A 67 -8.50 15.10 13.46
C ALA A 67 -7.94 13.71 13.16
N TYR A 68 -8.78 12.75 12.76
CA TYR A 68 -8.38 11.39 12.41
C TYR A 68 -7.39 11.39 11.25
N TYR A 69 -7.73 12.03 10.12
CA TYR A 69 -6.84 12.04 8.96
C TYR A 69 -5.60 12.91 9.15
N THR A 70 -5.65 13.94 10.00
CA THR A 70 -4.45 14.66 10.41
C THR A 70 -3.48 13.74 11.14
N ILE A 71 -3.95 12.86 12.02
CA ILE A 71 -3.10 11.86 12.68
C ILE A 71 -2.65 10.81 11.67
N ASN A 72 -3.57 10.23 10.89
CA ASN A 72 -3.27 9.13 9.96
C ASN A 72 -2.16 9.47 8.97
N THR A 73 -2.16 10.71 8.47
CA THR A 73 -1.22 11.15 7.43
C THR A 73 0.13 11.66 7.96
N ARG A 74 0.28 11.86 9.27
CA ARG A 74 1.41 12.61 9.87
C ARG A 74 2.03 11.99 11.10
N CYS A 75 1.33 11.07 11.75
CA CYS A 75 1.87 10.44 12.95
C CYS A 75 3.07 9.56 12.62
N VAL A 76 3.98 9.47 13.58
CA VAL A 76 5.01 8.45 13.61
C VAL A 76 4.67 7.45 14.68
N HIS A 77 4.97 6.17 14.42
CA HIS A 77 4.96 5.17 15.48
C HIS A 77 6.20 5.37 16.34
N PHE A 78 5.97 5.69 17.60
CA PHE A 78 6.98 5.85 18.62
C PHE A 78 6.76 4.77 19.66
N ASP A 79 7.68 3.80 19.70
CA ASP A 79 7.64 2.74 20.70
C ASP A 79 7.95 3.37 22.06
N MET A 80 6.88 3.77 22.76
CA MET A 80 7.02 4.15 24.15
C MET A 80 7.33 2.85 24.89
N GLU A 81 8.37 2.84 25.72
CA GLU A 81 8.66 1.72 26.65
C GLU A 81 7.56 1.55 27.73
N ILE A 82 6.32 1.89 27.39
CA ILE A 82 5.10 1.71 28.15
C ILE A 82 4.51 0.41 27.65
N SER A 83 4.32 -0.54 28.56
CA SER A 83 3.69 -1.83 28.28
C SER A 83 2.17 -1.68 28.01
N SER A 84 1.77 -0.91 26.99
CA SER A 84 0.40 -0.94 26.49
C SER A 84 0.28 -2.06 25.45
N LYS A 85 -0.84 -2.80 25.49
CA LYS A 85 -1.13 -3.86 24.53
C LYS A 85 -1.73 -3.33 23.22
N ASP A 86 -2.08 -2.04 23.18
CA ASP A 86 -2.74 -1.39 22.06
C ASP A 86 -1.72 -0.57 21.25
N GLN A 87 -1.44 -1.00 20.02
CA GLN A 87 -0.50 -0.33 19.10
C GLN A 87 -0.88 1.13 18.79
N ASP A 88 -2.17 1.49 18.93
CA ASP A 88 -2.66 2.85 18.74
C ASP A 88 -2.14 3.83 19.80
N ASP A 89 -1.66 3.34 20.96
CA ASP A 89 -1.10 4.17 22.02
C ASP A 89 0.31 4.69 21.69
N ASN A 90 0.96 4.12 20.67
CA ASN A 90 2.32 4.46 20.26
C ASN A 90 2.38 5.51 19.14
N LEU A 91 1.31 6.26 18.88
CA LEU A 91 1.31 7.29 17.85
C LEU A 91 1.69 8.66 18.41
N CYS A 92 2.60 9.35 17.74
CA CYS A 92 3.02 10.71 18.08
C CYS A 92 2.93 11.65 16.87
N LEU A 93 2.49 12.89 17.11
CA LEU A 93 2.66 14.00 16.18
C LEU A 93 3.88 14.80 16.60
N ILE A 94 4.84 14.96 15.68
CA ILE A 94 6.10 15.64 15.95
C ILE A 94 6.17 16.89 15.09
N PRO A 95 5.94 18.08 15.67
CA PRO A 95 6.04 19.34 14.95
C PRO A 95 7.39 19.47 14.23
N TYR A 96 7.38 20.13 13.07
CA TYR A 96 8.51 20.26 12.13
C TYR A 96 8.88 18.97 11.39
N LEU A 97 8.93 17.83 12.08
CA LEU A 97 9.23 16.55 11.42
C LEU A 97 8.14 16.21 10.40
N ASP A 98 6.87 16.39 10.77
CA ASP A 98 5.72 16.07 9.93
C ASP A 98 5.52 17.05 8.76
N PHE A 99 6.34 18.09 8.63
CA PHE A 99 6.32 19.01 7.48
C PHE A 99 7.12 18.48 6.29
N VAL A 100 8.04 17.55 6.55
CA VAL A 100 8.94 17.01 5.54
C VAL A 100 8.18 16.04 4.65
N ASN A 101 8.25 16.27 3.33
CA ASN A 101 7.55 15.43 2.36
C ASN A 101 8.27 14.11 2.08
N HIS A 102 7.49 13.14 1.63
CA HIS A 102 7.96 11.84 1.17
C HIS A 102 8.77 11.95 -0.13
N SER A 103 9.87 11.20 -0.22
CA SER A 103 10.58 10.94 -1.48
C SER A 103 11.14 9.52 -1.51
N ILE A 104 11.12 8.90 -2.69
CA ILE A 104 11.81 7.62 -2.96
C ILE A 104 13.33 7.81 -3.15
N GLU A 105 13.77 9.05 -3.39
CA GLU A 105 15.18 9.44 -3.52
C GLU A 105 15.51 10.56 -2.51
N PRO A 106 15.37 10.29 -1.20
CA PRO A 106 15.46 11.32 -0.19
C PRO A 106 16.85 11.97 -0.13
N ASN A 107 16.90 13.19 0.41
CA ASN A 107 18.16 13.88 0.74
C ASN A 107 18.45 13.89 2.24
N THR A 108 17.53 13.38 3.05
CA THR A 108 17.69 13.23 4.49
C THR A 108 17.18 11.88 4.99
N ILE A 109 17.58 11.51 6.20
CA ILE A 109 17.01 10.43 6.99
C ILE A 109 16.50 10.99 8.32
N SER A 110 15.41 10.44 8.82
CA SER A 110 14.90 10.73 10.17
C SER A 110 15.17 9.56 11.10
N LYS A 111 15.66 9.84 12.30
CA LYS A 111 15.86 8.82 13.34
C LYS A 111 15.59 9.39 14.73
N PHE A 112 15.08 8.54 15.62
CA PHE A 112 15.04 8.88 17.03
C PHE A 112 16.43 8.68 17.66
N ASN A 113 16.91 9.69 18.37
CA ASN A 113 18.13 9.62 19.16
C ASN A 113 17.76 9.49 20.63
N SER A 114 18.05 8.33 21.22
CA SER A 114 17.74 8.02 22.62
C SER A 114 18.56 8.83 23.62
N LEU A 115 19.77 9.28 23.24
CA LEU A 115 20.64 10.09 24.10
C LEU A 115 20.10 11.51 24.25
N THR A 116 19.71 12.13 23.13
CA THR A 116 19.13 13.49 23.12
C THR A 116 17.62 13.47 23.38
N ARG A 117 17.00 12.28 23.39
CA ARG A 117 15.56 12.05 23.48
C ARG A 117 14.76 12.86 22.47
N SER A 118 15.26 12.93 21.24
CA SER A 118 14.67 13.75 20.17
C SER A 118 14.68 13.01 18.82
N TYR A 119 13.76 13.38 17.93
CA TYR A 119 13.85 12.99 16.53
C TYR A 119 14.78 13.96 15.79
N GLU A 120 15.71 13.39 15.02
CA GLU A 120 16.73 14.13 14.32
C GLU A 120 16.67 13.84 12.82
N ILE A 121 16.77 14.90 12.02
CA ILE A 121 16.87 14.82 10.56
C ILE A 121 18.35 15.01 10.19
N HIS A 122 18.92 14.02 9.52
CA HIS A 122 20.33 14.02 9.08
C HIS A 122 20.40 14.06 7.56
N THR A 123 21.20 14.97 7.01
CA THR A 123 21.46 15.02 5.56
C THR A 123 22.29 13.82 5.13
N ILE A 124 21.92 13.17 4.03
CA ILE A 124 22.69 12.05 3.44
C ILE A 124 23.37 12.42 2.11
N LYS A 125 23.04 13.59 1.57
CA LYS A 125 23.70 14.21 0.41
C LYS A 125 23.68 15.74 0.57
N SER A 126 24.50 16.44 -0.20
CA SER A 126 24.47 17.91 -0.24
C SER A 126 23.08 18.40 -0.67
N ILE A 127 22.56 19.40 0.03
CA ILE A 127 21.26 20.03 -0.24
C ILE A 127 21.54 21.47 -0.66
N ASN A 128 21.10 21.85 -1.86
CA ASN A 128 21.30 23.19 -2.37
C ASN A 128 20.38 24.20 -1.68
N TYR A 129 20.74 25.49 -1.74
CA TYR A 129 19.84 26.55 -1.31
C TYR A 129 18.51 26.45 -2.08
N ASN A 130 17.39 26.55 -1.37
CA ASN A 130 16.01 26.34 -1.87
C ASN A 130 15.68 24.91 -2.33
N GLU A 131 16.55 23.93 -2.16
CA GLU A 131 16.20 22.52 -2.39
C GLU A 131 15.33 22.00 -1.24
N GLN A 132 14.24 21.33 -1.58
CA GLN A 132 13.32 20.76 -0.60
C GLN A 132 13.97 19.63 0.19
N ILE A 133 13.86 19.67 1.51
CA ILE A 133 14.21 18.55 2.39
C ILE A 133 13.14 17.46 2.29
N THR A 134 13.55 16.22 2.10
CA THR A 134 12.66 15.05 2.00
C THR A 134 13.29 13.84 2.69
N PHE A 135 12.45 12.96 3.24
CA PHE A 135 12.85 11.62 3.69
C PHE A 135 11.87 10.55 3.19
N LEU A 136 12.30 9.29 3.22
CA LEU A 136 11.42 8.16 2.94
C LEU A 136 10.54 7.91 4.19
N TYR A 137 9.22 8.00 4.05
CA TYR A 137 8.30 7.71 5.16
C TYR A 137 8.40 6.23 5.57
N ASN A 138 8.18 5.37 4.58
CA ASN A 138 8.28 3.91 4.60
C ASN A 138 8.20 3.44 3.13
N PRO A 139 8.60 2.20 2.81
CA PRO A 139 8.48 1.63 1.47
C PRO A 139 7.01 1.30 1.12
N HIS A 140 6.18 2.33 0.98
CA HIS A 140 4.76 2.23 0.71
C HIS A 140 4.47 2.15 -0.79
N SER A 141 3.57 1.23 -1.18
CA SER A 141 3.02 1.20 -2.54
C SER A 141 2.13 2.43 -2.79
N ASN A 142 1.88 2.76 -4.06
CA ASN A 142 0.92 3.82 -4.39
C ASN A 142 -0.50 3.51 -3.89
N ILE A 143 -0.87 2.24 -3.69
CA ILE A 143 -2.14 1.89 -3.02
C ILE A 143 -2.12 2.37 -1.56
N ASP A 144 -1.04 2.11 -0.84
CA ASP A 144 -0.90 2.53 0.56
C ASP A 144 -0.85 4.06 0.67
N LEU A 145 -0.08 4.73 -0.19
CA LEU A 145 -0.01 6.18 -0.24
C LEU A 145 -1.37 6.80 -0.59
N PHE A 146 -2.12 6.21 -1.52
CA PHE A 146 -3.43 6.72 -1.91
C PHE A 146 -4.44 6.60 -0.77
N ILE A 147 -4.48 5.43 -0.12
CA ILE A 147 -5.47 5.13 0.93
C ILE A 147 -5.14 5.87 2.22
N GLU A 148 -3.90 5.77 2.69
CA GLU A 148 -3.48 6.26 4.01
C GLU A 148 -3.05 7.73 3.99
N TYR A 149 -2.47 8.21 2.88
CA TYR A 149 -1.91 9.56 2.77
C TYR A 149 -2.61 10.48 1.77
N GLY A 150 -3.43 9.93 0.87
CA GLY A 150 -4.18 10.70 -0.11
C GLY A 150 -3.37 11.19 -1.32
N PHE A 151 -2.22 10.60 -1.61
CA PHE A 151 -1.41 10.93 -2.79
C PHE A 151 -0.82 9.68 -3.45
N VAL A 152 -0.27 9.83 -4.66
CA VAL A 152 0.48 8.78 -5.37
C VAL A 152 1.74 9.37 -5.99
N LEU A 153 2.73 8.53 -6.28
CA LEU A 153 3.95 8.92 -6.96
C LEU A 153 3.92 8.49 -8.43
N LEU A 154 4.49 9.29 -9.32
CA LEU A 154 4.57 8.95 -10.75
C LEU A 154 5.43 7.71 -11.04
N ILE A 155 6.45 7.49 -10.22
CA ILE A 155 7.36 6.35 -10.26
C ILE A 155 7.52 5.90 -8.82
N ASN A 156 7.12 4.66 -8.52
CA ASN A 156 7.25 4.08 -7.20
C ASN A 156 7.77 2.63 -7.31
N PRO A 157 9.01 2.35 -6.85
CA PRO A 157 9.58 1.01 -6.91
C PRO A 157 8.91 0.06 -5.91
N TYR A 158 8.15 0.57 -4.93
CA TYR A 158 7.45 -0.24 -3.92
C TYR A 158 6.03 -0.62 -4.33
N ASN A 159 5.64 -0.35 -5.59
CA ASN A 159 4.34 -0.77 -6.09
C ASN A 159 4.25 -2.30 -6.16
N GLN A 160 3.06 -2.79 -5.83
CA GLN A 160 2.75 -4.21 -5.85
C GLN A 160 1.35 -4.45 -6.44
N LEU A 161 1.16 -5.61 -7.03
CA LEU A 161 -0.11 -6.10 -7.55
C LEU A 161 -0.41 -7.43 -6.88
N ASN A 162 -1.46 -7.45 -6.05
CA ASN A 162 -1.93 -8.68 -5.42
C ASN A 162 -2.79 -9.46 -6.42
N ILE A 163 -2.52 -10.76 -6.55
CA ILE A 163 -3.20 -11.64 -7.52
C ILE A 163 -4.14 -12.67 -6.88
N GLU A 164 -4.45 -12.52 -5.58
CA GLU A 164 -5.34 -13.43 -4.86
C GLU A 164 -6.71 -13.51 -5.53
N TYR A 165 -7.29 -12.35 -5.91
CA TYR A 165 -8.61 -12.30 -6.54
C TYR A 165 -8.67 -13.04 -7.88
N GLU A 166 -7.63 -12.91 -8.70
CA GLU A 166 -7.53 -13.60 -9.98
C GLU A 166 -7.40 -15.11 -9.77
N LEU A 167 -6.64 -15.53 -8.75
CA LEU A 167 -6.47 -16.93 -8.43
C LEU A 167 -7.73 -17.57 -7.82
N GLU A 168 -8.49 -16.85 -6.99
CA GLU A 168 -9.78 -17.31 -6.45
C GLU A 168 -10.79 -17.64 -7.55
N GLN A 169 -10.73 -16.94 -8.69
CA GLN A 169 -11.62 -17.18 -9.83
C GLN A 169 -11.18 -18.36 -10.70
N LEU A 170 -9.89 -18.73 -10.64
CA LEU A 170 -9.28 -19.71 -11.52
C LEU A 170 -9.06 -21.07 -10.85
N LEU A 171 -8.92 -21.09 -9.52
CA LEU A 171 -8.65 -22.27 -8.74
C LEU A 171 -9.93 -22.88 -8.14
N SER A 172 -9.95 -24.21 -8.01
CA SER A 172 -10.98 -24.90 -7.25
C SER A 172 -10.80 -24.66 -5.74
N ASN A 173 -11.87 -24.85 -4.96
CA ASN A 173 -11.80 -24.77 -3.49
C ASN A 173 -10.72 -25.70 -2.90
N GLU A 174 -10.53 -26.89 -3.47
CA GLU A 174 -9.50 -27.83 -3.05
C GLU A 174 -8.09 -27.28 -3.29
N GLN A 175 -7.84 -26.71 -4.47
CA GLN A 175 -6.56 -26.07 -4.80
C GLN A 175 -6.26 -24.86 -3.90
N ILE A 176 -7.28 -24.06 -3.59
CA ILE A 176 -7.13 -22.93 -2.65
C ILE A 176 -6.74 -23.43 -1.25
N GLN A 177 -7.37 -24.50 -0.76
CA GLN A 177 -7.02 -25.07 0.56
C GLN A 177 -5.59 -25.63 0.57
N ILE A 178 -5.14 -26.21 -0.54
CA ILE A 178 -3.75 -26.67 -0.69
C ILE A 178 -2.79 -25.47 -0.58
N ILE A 179 -2.99 -24.39 -1.33
CA ILE A 179 -2.10 -23.21 -1.25
C ILE A 179 -2.09 -22.61 0.16
N LYS A 180 -3.26 -22.54 0.82
CA LYS A 180 -3.39 -22.03 2.19
C LYS A 180 -2.64 -22.90 3.20
N SER A 181 -2.64 -24.23 3.04
CA SER A 181 -1.93 -25.14 3.96
C SER A 181 -0.40 -24.97 3.91
N PHE A 182 0.15 -24.47 2.79
CA PHE A 182 1.57 -24.11 2.65
C PHE A 182 1.90 -22.65 3.02
N ASN A 183 0.95 -21.89 3.56
CA ASN A 183 1.09 -20.45 3.86
C ASN A 183 1.44 -19.57 2.65
N TYR A 184 1.23 -20.07 1.44
CA TYR A 184 1.55 -19.36 0.21
C TYR A 184 0.57 -18.23 -0.12
N TRP A 185 -0.66 -18.33 0.39
CA TRP A 185 -1.74 -17.39 0.10
C TRP A 185 -1.39 -15.92 0.43
N ASN A 186 -0.64 -15.68 1.50
CA ASN A 186 -0.27 -14.33 1.95
C ASN A 186 0.96 -13.74 1.23
N SER A 187 1.42 -14.34 0.14
CA SER A 187 2.63 -13.95 -0.59
C SER A 187 2.41 -13.93 -2.12
N LEU A 188 1.20 -13.55 -2.52
CA LEU A 188 0.72 -13.56 -3.90
C LEU A 188 0.76 -12.16 -4.50
N GLU A 189 1.93 -11.51 -4.45
CA GLU A 189 2.16 -10.19 -5.02
C GLU A 189 3.24 -10.19 -6.11
N PHE A 190 2.93 -9.57 -7.25
CA PHE A 190 3.95 -9.08 -8.17
C PHE A 190 4.45 -7.71 -7.73
N TYR A 191 5.74 -7.46 -7.87
CA TYR A 191 6.36 -6.20 -7.46
C TYR A 191 6.94 -5.44 -8.65
N SER A 192 6.87 -4.12 -8.58
CA SER A 192 7.46 -3.21 -9.57
C SER A 192 8.98 -3.35 -9.62
N GLY A 193 9.55 -3.43 -10.83
CA GLY A 193 11.00 -3.51 -11.03
C GLY A 193 11.69 -4.78 -10.51
N ASN A 194 10.92 -5.79 -10.06
CA ASN A 194 11.50 -7.07 -9.66
C ASN A 194 12.05 -7.80 -10.88
N ASN A 195 13.27 -8.33 -10.75
CA ASN A 195 13.93 -9.13 -11.79
C ASN A 195 13.56 -10.60 -11.73
N ASP A 196 12.72 -11.00 -10.78
CA ASP A 196 12.37 -12.39 -10.51
C ASP A 196 10.91 -12.55 -10.06
N ILE A 197 10.36 -13.74 -10.20
CA ILE A 197 9.03 -14.13 -9.73
C ILE A 197 9.19 -14.97 -8.47
N SER A 198 8.40 -14.68 -7.44
CA SER A 198 8.44 -15.45 -6.20
C SER A 198 8.12 -16.92 -6.45
N TRP A 199 8.81 -17.80 -5.73
CA TRP A 199 8.56 -19.25 -5.76
C TRP A 199 7.10 -19.59 -5.46
N THR A 200 6.48 -18.85 -4.55
CA THR A 200 5.05 -18.94 -4.23
C THR A 200 4.18 -18.78 -5.47
N ILE A 201 4.40 -17.72 -6.26
CA ILE A 201 3.58 -17.46 -7.45
C ILE A 201 3.84 -18.53 -8.51
N ILE A 202 5.09 -18.94 -8.68
CA ILE A 202 5.46 -20.05 -9.57
C ILE A 202 4.66 -21.29 -9.22
N LYS A 203 4.66 -21.70 -7.95
CA LYS A 203 3.96 -22.91 -7.50
C LYS A 203 2.45 -22.79 -7.55
N THR A 204 1.90 -21.63 -7.27
CA THR A 204 0.45 -21.40 -7.37
C THR A 204 -0.05 -21.45 -8.82
N ILE A 205 0.68 -20.87 -9.77
CA ILE A 205 0.32 -20.96 -11.20
C ILE A 205 0.55 -22.38 -11.74
N GLU A 206 1.56 -23.09 -11.25
CA GLU A 206 1.76 -24.51 -11.58
C GLU A 206 0.55 -25.35 -11.13
N LEU A 207 0.04 -25.13 -9.91
CA LEU A 207 -1.14 -25.84 -9.39
C LEU A 207 -2.38 -25.59 -10.25
N TYR A 208 -2.58 -24.34 -10.70
CA TYR A 208 -3.64 -24.00 -11.65
C TYR A 208 -3.54 -24.84 -12.93
N SER A 209 -2.32 -25.07 -13.43
CA SER A 209 -2.09 -25.73 -14.72
C SER A 209 -1.99 -27.26 -14.72
N ASN A 210 -1.68 -27.89 -13.59
CA ASN A 210 -1.42 -29.33 -13.47
C ASN A 210 -2.28 -29.94 -12.36
N GLN A 211 -3.44 -30.50 -12.74
CA GLN A 211 -4.45 -31.00 -11.81
C GLN A 211 -4.11 -32.32 -11.07
N TYR A 212 -3.07 -33.07 -11.48
CA TYR A 212 -2.90 -34.45 -11.01
C TYR A 212 -1.54 -34.83 -10.39
N ASN A 213 -0.50 -33.98 -10.45
CA ASN A 213 0.85 -34.28 -9.93
C ASN A 213 1.55 -33.04 -9.32
N TRP A 214 0.80 -32.14 -8.69
CA TRP A 214 1.40 -30.96 -8.08
C TRP A 214 2.06 -31.29 -6.74
N SER A 215 3.32 -30.89 -6.58
CA SER A 215 4.05 -30.90 -5.32
C SER A 215 4.78 -29.57 -5.15
N PRO A 216 4.73 -28.96 -3.96
CA PRO A 216 5.41 -27.69 -3.70
C PRO A 216 6.94 -27.84 -3.67
N TYR A 217 7.44 -29.07 -3.58
CA TYR A 217 8.87 -29.41 -3.48
C TYR A 217 9.49 -29.89 -4.80
N ASP A 218 8.66 -30.12 -5.84
CA ASP A 218 9.16 -30.67 -7.09
C ASP A 218 9.87 -29.60 -7.92
N ASP A 219 11.03 -29.95 -8.49
CA ASP A 219 11.74 -29.06 -9.41
C ASP A 219 11.08 -29.04 -10.79
N LEU A 220 11.04 -27.85 -11.40
CA LEU A 220 10.49 -27.68 -12.75
C LEU A 220 11.37 -28.37 -13.80
N SER A 221 11.02 -29.59 -14.20
CA SER A 221 11.66 -30.29 -15.31
C SER A 221 11.55 -29.48 -16.63
N ILE A 222 12.50 -29.66 -17.56
CA ILE A 222 12.55 -28.87 -18.83
C ILE A 222 11.24 -28.95 -19.64
N LYS A 223 10.59 -30.12 -19.71
CA LYS A 223 9.28 -30.25 -20.39
C LYS A 223 8.15 -29.51 -19.66
N ASN A 224 8.21 -29.46 -18.33
CA ASN A 224 7.25 -28.71 -17.53
C ASN A 224 7.46 -27.20 -17.65
N LYS A 225 8.72 -26.74 -17.85
CA LYS A 225 9.04 -25.31 -18.04
C LYS A 225 8.32 -24.69 -19.24
N TYR A 226 8.32 -25.33 -20.40
CA TYR A 226 7.63 -24.79 -21.59
C TYR A 226 6.12 -24.64 -21.39
N LYS A 227 5.45 -25.69 -20.87
CA LYS A 227 4.02 -25.65 -20.58
C LYS A 227 3.69 -24.61 -19.51
N PHE A 228 4.52 -24.51 -18.48
CA PHE A 228 4.41 -23.51 -17.41
C PHE A 228 4.45 -22.07 -17.97
N ASN A 229 5.37 -21.79 -18.90
CA ASN A 229 5.50 -20.46 -19.52
C ASN A 229 4.22 -20.04 -20.26
N ASP A 230 3.59 -20.95 -21.00
CA ASP A 230 2.34 -20.65 -21.71
C ASP A 230 1.19 -20.38 -20.72
N ASN A 231 1.10 -21.14 -19.63
CA ASN A 231 0.08 -20.93 -18.61
C ASN A 231 0.25 -19.60 -17.88
N ILE A 232 1.47 -19.19 -17.54
CA ILE A 232 1.67 -17.87 -16.92
C ILE A 232 1.32 -16.75 -17.90
N LYS A 233 1.69 -16.86 -19.18
CA LYS A 233 1.32 -15.85 -20.18
C LYS A 233 -0.20 -15.69 -20.27
N GLN A 234 -0.94 -16.80 -20.31
CA GLN A 234 -2.41 -16.76 -20.29
C GLN A 234 -2.93 -16.15 -18.98
N PHE A 235 -2.34 -16.51 -17.84
CA PHE A 235 -2.69 -15.94 -16.55
C PHE A 235 -2.49 -14.41 -16.51
N LEU A 236 -1.35 -13.90 -16.99
CA LEU A 236 -1.09 -12.46 -17.06
C LEU A 236 -2.07 -11.73 -18.00
N ILE A 237 -2.53 -12.36 -19.08
CA ILE A 237 -3.57 -11.81 -19.95
C ILE A 237 -4.88 -11.67 -19.17
N ILE A 238 -5.28 -12.69 -18.39
CA ILE A 238 -6.49 -12.66 -17.56
C ILE A 238 -6.38 -11.56 -16.49
N VAL A 239 -5.24 -11.47 -15.80
CA VAL A 239 -4.96 -10.42 -14.81
C VAL A 239 -5.10 -9.04 -15.45
N LYS A 240 -4.48 -8.81 -16.61
CA LYS A 240 -4.57 -7.55 -17.34
C LYS A 240 -6.01 -7.19 -17.70
N GLN A 241 -6.77 -8.13 -18.26
CA GLN A 241 -8.17 -7.90 -18.64
C GLN A 241 -9.05 -7.55 -17.43
N ASN A 242 -8.81 -8.21 -16.30
CA ASN A 242 -9.51 -7.92 -15.05
C ASN A 242 -9.19 -6.53 -14.51
N ILE A 243 -7.92 -6.12 -14.51
CA ILE A 243 -7.50 -4.77 -14.12
C ILE A 243 -8.10 -3.72 -15.06
N GLU A 244 -8.04 -3.93 -16.37
CA GLU A 244 -8.65 -3.06 -17.38
C GLU A 244 -10.15 -2.86 -17.11
N LYS A 245 -10.88 -3.96 -16.89
CA LYS A 245 -12.31 -3.92 -16.58
C LYS A 245 -12.61 -3.16 -15.29
N ASP A 246 -11.87 -3.42 -14.22
CA ASP A 246 -12.06 -2.76 -12.94
C ASP A 246 -11.82 -1.24 -13.04
N PHE A 247 -10.77 -0.82 -13.74
CA PHE A 247 -10.47 0.60 -13.93
C PHE A 247 -11.41 1.30 -14.90
N GLN A 248 -11.96 0.60 -15.90
CA GLN A 248 -13.04 1.13 -16.73
C GLN A 248 -14.32 1.36 -15.91
N GLN A 249 -14.62 0.47 -14.96
CA GLN A 249 -15.78 0.59 -14.07
C GLN A 249 -15.61 1.64 -12.97
N TRP A 250 -14.38 2.07 -12.68
CA TRP A 250 -14.12 3.11 -11.69
C TRP A 250 -14.50 4.50 -12.19
N THR A 251 -15.77 4.89 -11.98
CA THR A 251 -16.37 6.14 -12.46
C THR A 251 -16.08 7.36 -11.57
N THR A 252 -14.83 7.55 -11.13
CA THR A 252 -14.48 8.68 -10.25
C THR A 252 -14.25 9.98 -11.02
N ASN A 253 -14.71 11.10 -10.45
CA ASN A 253 -14.49 12.46 -10.97
C ASN A 253 -13.44 13.27 -10.18
N TYR A 254 -12.96 12.75 -9.03
CA TYR A 254 -12.15 13.52 -8.08
C TYR A 254 -10.73 12.97 -7.89
N CYS A 255 -10.50 11.72 -8.28
CA CYS A 255 -9.23 11.01 -8.19
C CYS A 255 -8.70 10.60 -9.58
N ILE A 256 -8.94 11.41 -10.61
CA ILE A 256 -8.63 11.06 -12.02
C ILE A 256 -7.12 10.85 -12.22
N GLN A 257 -6.29 11.72 -11.63
CA GLN A 257 -4.84 11.59 -11.72
C GLN A 257 -4.35 10.34 -11.00
N GLU A 258 -4.83 10.13 -9.78
CA GLU A 258 -4.49 8.98 -8.94
C GLU A 258 -4.92 7.67 -9.62
N LYS A 259 -6.12 7.65 -10.21
CA LYS A 259 -6.63 6.55 -11.05
C LYS A 259 -5.69 6.24 -12.22
N ASN A 260 -5.27 7.25 -12.98
CA ASN A 260 -4.41 7.03 -14.14
C ASN A 260 -3.03 6.50 -13.74
N ILE A 261 -2.47 6.98 -12.63
CA ILE A 261 -1.18 6.52 -12.11
C ILE A 261 -1.28 5.08 -11.62
N LEU A 262 -2.26 4.77 -10.76
CA LEU A 262 -2.47 3.40 -10.26
C LEU A 262 -2.71 2.40 -11.39
N TYR A 263 -3.48 2.78 -12.42
CA TYR A 263 -3.69 1.96 -13.59
C TYR A 263 -2.38 1.67 -14.34
N LYS A 264 -1.58 2.71 -14.58
CA LYS A 264 -0.28 2.59 -15.23
C LYS A 264 0.68 1.72 -14.42
N ASP A 265 0.66 1.84 -13.10
CA ASP A 265 1.48 1.03 -12.20
C ASP A 265 1.19 -0.45 -12.38
N PHE A 266 -0.09 -0.85 -12.37
CA PHE A 266 -0.48 -2.24 -12.57
C PHE A 266 -0.10 -2.77 -13.95
N LEU A 267 -0.31 -1.97 -15.01
CA LEU A 267 0.12 -2.37 -16.36
C LEU A 267 1.65 -2.55 -16.45
N THR A 268 2.40 -1.70 -15.76
CA THR A 268 3.87 -1.78 -15.72
C THR A 268 4.31 -3.06 -15.00
N ILE A 269 3.73 -3.35 -13.83
CA ILE A 269 4.03 -4.59 -13.09
C ILE A 269 3.74 -5.83 -13.94
N ILE A 270 2.59 -5.88 -14.62
CA ILE A 270 2.22 -7.00 -15.50
C ILE A 270 3.22 -7.13 -16.66
N HIS A 271 3.62 -6.01 -17.26
CA HIS A 271 4.59 -6.00 -18.34
C HIS A 271 5.97 -6.49 -17.89
N ASP A 272 6.50 -5.95 -16.79
CA ASP A 272 7.79 -6.33 -16.23
C ASP A 272 7.81 -7.82 -15.86
N THR A 273 6.73 -8.29 -15.23
CA THR A 273 6.55 -9.72 -14.93
C THR A 273 6.58 -10.56 -16.21
N SER A 274 5.94 -10.11 -17.29
CA SER A 274 5.97 -10.81 -18.58
C SER A 274 7.38 -10.92 -19.18
N ILE A 275 8.22 -9.91 -18.99
CA ILE A 275 9.63 -9.92 -19.41
C ILE A 275 10.45 -10.87 -18.56
N VAL A 276 10.24 -10.87 -17.24
CA VAL A 276 10.94 -11.79 -16.32
C VAL A 276 10.68 -13.25 -16.70
N ILE A 277 9.43 -13.60 -17.01
CA ILE A 277 9.07 -14.96 -17.45
C ILE A 277 9.81 -15.35 -18.73
N GLN A 278 10.00 -14.41 -19.66
CA GLN A 278 10.74 -14.68 -20.90
C GLN A 278 12.20 -15.03 -20.65
N LYS A 279 12.81 -14.58 -19.54
CA LYS A 279 14.20 -14.93 -19.17
C LYS A 279 14.35 -16.39 -18.72
N TYR A 280 13.24 -17.03 -18.31
CA TYR A 280 13.20 -18.42 -17.86
C TYR A 280 12.87 -19.42 -18.99
N ILE A 281 12.78 -18.94 -20.24
CA ILE A 281 12.55 -19.70 -21.48
C ILE A 281 13.89 -19.92 -22.19
#